data_AF-A0A9P6YU34-F1
#
_entry.id   AF-A0A9P6YU34-F1
#
_cell.length_a   1.000
_cell.length_b   1.000
_cell.length_c   1.000
_cell.angle_alpha   90.00
_cell.angle_beta   90.00
_cell.angle_gamma   90.00
#
_symmetry.space_group_name_H-M   'P 1'
#
loop_
_entity.id
_entity.type
_entity.pdbx_description
1 polymer ?
#
loop_
_entity_poly.entity_id
_entity_poly.type
_entity_poly.pdbx_seq_one_letter_code
_entity_poly.pdbx_strand_id
1 'polypeptide(L)'
;MATTIRIGYVPEHFSTPLYIARDNGYFKETGVNVELVLCPGGTGEMTSKLQDRSIDLAIALTEGLVAGISKGQDWYKIVGTYVDAPLCWALSAGKKSEHDSIETLRNSNCAISRYGSGSHIMAYVLADQRKWLEKDKKPFEFNVLNNFKAMRDAVNEKKSDYFMWETFTTKPYHDSGEVKRIGQITPPWPAFLFAAHTDLLADKVKELKNVLGAIQRATTQFMEEKDGASVEKVIEILGYPKEDVSSWFETVHYAPKHHQVSRNAIEVTLSTLLKADVINEPIKEPKDLCDFQIAELID
;
A
#
# COMPACT_ATOMS: atom_id res chain seq x y z
N MET A 1 -31.93 -2.92 -12.51
CA MET A 1 -30.86 -3.85 -12.07
C MET A 1 -30.10 -3.18 -10.94
N ALA A 2 -29.70 -3.92 -9.89
CA ALA A 2 -28.93 -3.35 -8.80
C ALA A 2 -27.56 -2.85 -9.32
N THR A 3 -27.14 -1.65 -8.92
CA THR A 3 -25.79 -1.14 -9.22
C THR A 3 -24.76 -2.14 -8.71
N THR A 4 -23.77 -2.49 -9.53
CA THR A 4 -22.64 -3.34 -9.12
C THR A 4 -21.38 -2.50 -8.94
N ILE A 5 -20.64 -2.71 -7.87
CA ILE A 5 -19.33 -2.09 -7.61
C ILE A 5 -18.31 -3.19 -7.35
N ARG A 6 -17.32 -3.30 -8.24
CA ARG A 6 -16.21 -4.27 -8.16
C ARG A 6 -15.03 -3.62 -7.46
N ILE A 7 -14.63 -4.18 -6.32
CA ILE A 7 -13.55 -3.68 -5.48
C ILE A 7 -12.31 -4.54 -5.70
N GLY A 8 -11.28 -3.97 -6.32
CA GLY A 8 -9.95 -4.57 -6.42
C GLY A 8 -9.20 -4.46 -5.09
N TYR A 9 -8.63 -5.58 -4.63
CA TYR A 9 -7.84 -5.65 -3.40
C TYR A 9 -6.77 -6.74 -3.47
N VAL A 10 -5.76 -6.64 -2.61
CA VAL A 10 -4.76 -7.69 -2.39
C VAL A 10 -5.20 -8.54 -1.19
N PRO A 11 -5.19 -9.90 -1.27
CA PRO A 11 -5.60 -10.77 -0.17
C PRO A 11 -4.53 -10.83 0.94
N GLU A 12 -4.38 -9.72 1.66
CA GLU A 12 -3.46 -9.53 2.79
C GLU A 12 -4.23 -9.20 4.07
N HIS A 13 -3.54 -9.15 5.21
CA HIS A 13 -4.16 -8.91 6.53
C HIS A 13 -4.95 -7.58 6.57
N PHE A 14 -4.51 -6.57 5.81
CA PHE A 14 -5.22 -5.30 5.62
C PHE A 14 -6.60 -5.43 4.96
N SER A 15 -6.86 -6.50 4.19
CA SER A 15 -8.13 -6.70 3.48
C SER A 15 -9.19 -7.44 4.31
N THR A 16 -8.83 -7.90 5.52
CA THR A 16 -9.72 -8.65 6.41
C THR A 16 -11.09 -7.99 6.63
N PRO A 17 -11.17 -6.65 6.83
CA PRO A 17 -12.44 -5.95 6.97
C PRO A 17 -13.39 -6.10 5.77
N LEU A 18 -12.90 -6.34 4.55
CA LEU A 18 -13.77 -6.55 3.38
C LEU A 18 -14.57 -7.85 3.49
N TYR A 19 -13.95 -8.90 4.05
CA TYR A 19 -14.65 -10.15 4.33
C TYR A 19 -15.65 -9.98 5.46
N ILE A 20 -15.33 -9.20 6.49
CA ILE A 20 -16.27 -8.85 7.57
C ILE A 20 -17.49 -8.11 7.00
N ALA A 21 -17.29 -7.10 6.16
CA ALA A 21 -18.37 -6.36 5.51
C ALA A 21 -19.28 -7.26 4.66
N ARG A 22 -18.71 -8.26 3.98
CA ARG A 22 -19.44 -9.25 3.19
C ARG A 22 -20.21 -10.22 4.08
N ASP A 23 -19.52 -10.84 5.04
CA ASP A 23 -20.02 -11.94 5.86
C ASP A 23 -21.11 -11.44 6.83
N ASN A 24 -20.96 -10.23 7.38
CA ASN A 24 -21.95 -9.60 8.28
C ASN A 24 -23.08 -8.87 7.52
N GLY A 25 -23.07 -8.91 6.18
CA GLY A 25 -24.14 -8.35 5.35
C GLY A 25 -24.12 -6.83 5.20
N TYR A 26 -23.08 -6.13 5.66
CA TYR A 26 -22.97 -4.67 5.54
C TYR A 26 -23.02 -4.20 4.10
N PHE A 27 -22.44 -4.95 3.16
CA PHE A 27 -22.60 -4.65 1.74
C PHE A 27 -24.05 -4.80 1.25
N LYS A 28 -24.80 -5.81 1.73
CA LYS A 28 -26.19 -6.03 1.32
C LYS A 28 -27.09 -4.87 1.77
N GLU A 29 -26.84 -4.33 2.96
CA GLU A 29 -27.57 -3.17 3.51
C GLU A 29 -27.45 -1.91 2.64
N THR A 30 -26.40 -1.79 1.81
CA THR A 30 -26.19 -0.63 0.93
C THR A 30 -27.15 -0.57 -0.27
N GLY A 31 -27.78 -1.71 -0.61
CA GLY A 31 -28.54 -1.86 -1.87
C GLY A 31 -27.66 -1.99 -3.13
N VAL A 32 -26.34 -2.10 -2.97
CA VAL A 32 -25.35 -2.28 -4.05
C VAL A 32 -24.88 -3.73 -4.07
N ASN A 33 -24.74 -4.31 -5.27
CA ASN A 33 -24.05 -5.58 -5.45
C ASN A 33 -22.53 -5.35 -5.39
N VAL A 34 -21.89 -5.68 -4.27
CA VAL A 34 -20.44 -5.51 -4.12
C VAL A 34 -19.72 -6.81 -4.47
N GLU A 35 -18.78 -6.72 -5.40
CA GLU A 35 -17.96 -7.85 -5.85
C GLU A 35 -16.50 -7.60 -5.45
N LEU A 36 -15.89 -8.54 -4.72
CA LEU A 36 -14.48 -8.45 -4.34
C LEU A 36 -13.61 -9.14 -5.40
N VAL A 37 -12.70 -8.38 -6.01
CA VAL A 37 -11.84 -8.84 -7.11
C VAL A 37 -10.40 -8.95 -6.63
N LEU A 38 -9.86 -10.18 -6.61
CA LEU A 38 -8.48 -10.44 -6.23
C LEU A 38 -7.50 -9.83 -7.23
N CYS A 39 -6.53 -9.08 -6.71
CA CYS A 39 -5.48 -8.41 -7.48
C CYS A 39 -4.09 -8.71 -6.87
N PRO A 40 -3.57 -9.95 -6.98
CA PRO A 40 -2.29 -10.34 -6.36
C PRO A 40 -1.07 -9.56 -6.87
N GLY A 41 -1.17 -8.93 -8.04
CA GLY A 41 -0.16 -8.02 -8.61
C GLY A 41 -0.14 -6.62 -7.96
N GLY A 42 -1.02 -6.35 -7.00
CA GLY A 42 -1.06 -5.11 -6.22
C GLY A 42 -1.50 -3.88 -7.01
N THR A 43 -0.98 -2.71 -6.64
CA THR A 43 -1.39 -1.41 -7.23
C THR A 43 -1.27 -1.35 -8.75
N GLY A 44 -0.25 -1.97 -9.33
CA GLY A 44 -0.06 -1.98 -10.80
C GLY A 44 -1.17 -2.75 -11.52
N GLU A 45 -1.58 -3.89 -10.98
CA GLU A 45 -2.71 -4.66 -11.50
C GLU A 45 -4.02 -3.88 -11.31
N MET A 46 -4.28 -3.35 -10.11
CA MET A 46 -5.51 -2.62 -9.82
C MET A 46 -5.69 -1.37 -10.69
N THR A 47 -4.64 -0.59 -10.90
CA THR A 47 -4.71 0.60 -11.78
C THR A 47 -4.96 0.24 -13.24
N SER A 48 -4.42 -0.90 -13.71
CA SER A 48 -4.72 -1.44 -15.05
C SER A 48 -6.17 -1.93 -15.15
N LYS A 49 -6.67 -2.59 -14.10
CA LYS A 49 -8.05 -3.06 -14.01
C LYS A 49 -9.08 -1.94 -13.89
N LEU A 50 -8.69 -0.80 -13.30
CA LEU A 50 -9.49 0.42 -13.37
C LEU A 50 -9.57 0.89 -14.83
N GLN A 51 -8.45 0.89 -15.57
CA GLN A 51 -8.40 1.36 -16.96
C GLN A 51 -9.30 0.55 -17.90
N ASP A 52 -9.26 -0.78 -17.78
CA ASP A 52 -10.08 -1.69 -18.59
C ASP A 52 -11.52 -1.88 -18.05
N ARG A 53 -11.85 -1.20 -16.95
CA ARG A 53 -13.15 -1.26 -16.27
C ARG A 53 -13.51 -2.65 -15.75
N SER A 54 -12.53 -3.50 -15.44
CA SER A 54 -12.77 -4.77 -14.75
C SER A 54 -12.95 -4.61 -13.24
N ILE A 55 -12.51 -3.48 -12.67
CA ILE A 55 -12.89 -3.02 -11.32
C ILE A 55 -13.36 -1.57 -11.35
N ASP A 56 -14.13 -1.16 -10.33
CA ASP A 56 -14.68 0.19 -10.20
C ASP A 56 -14.03 0.98 -9.05
N LEU A 57 -13.56 0.27 -8.03
CA LEU A 57 -12.87 0.81 -6.86
C LEU A 57 -11.61 -0.02 -6.59
N ALA A 58 -10.48 0.64 -6.29
CA ALA A 58 -9.24 -0.01 -5.89
C ALA A 58 -8.85 0.40 -4.47
N ILE A 59 -8.33 -0.56 -3.71
CA ILE A 59 -7.66 -0.33 -2.42
C ILE A 59 -6.17 -0.58 -2.65
N ALA A 60 -5.39 0.48 -2.80
CA ALA A 60 -4.02 0.37 -3.30
C ALA A 60 -3.05 1.32 -2.59
N LEU A 61 -1.75 1.03 -2.73
CA LEU A 61 -0.69 1.80 -2.09
C LEU A 61 -0.70 3.26 -2.54
N THR A 62 -0.57 4.17 -1.57
CA THR A 62 -0.60 5.63 -1.74
C THR A 62 0.34 6.10 -2.84
N GLU A 63 1.62 5.73 -2.76
CA GLU A 63 2.62 6.19 -3.71
C GLU A 63 2.37 5.68 -5.14
N GLY A 64 1.77 4.50 -5.29
CA GLY A 64 1.43 3.95 -6.59
C GLY A 64 0.28 4.69 -7.26
N LEU A 65 -0.75 5.05 -6.50
CA LEU A 65 -1.89 5.83 -6.98
C LEU A 65 -1.48 7.27 -7.32
N VAL A 66 -0.73 7.92 -6.43
CA VAL A 66 -0.21 9.28 -6.66
C VAL A 66 0.69 9.32 -7.89
N ALA A 67 1.60 8.36 -8.04
CA ALA A 67 2.48 8.26 -9.20
C ALA A 67 1.69 8.02 -10.50
N GLY A 68 0.69 7.13 -10.46
CA GLY A 68 -0.14 6.83 -11.62
C GLY A 68 -0.88 8.06 -12.12
N ILE A 69 -1.62 8.75 -11.25
CA ILE A 69 -2.34 9.98 -11.64
C ILE A 69 -1.35 11.04 -12.15
N SER A 70 -0.22 11.22 -11.49
CA SER A 70 0.82 12.18 -11.91
C SER A 70 1.42 11.87 -13.28
N LYS A 71 1.44 10.59 -13.69
CA LYS A 71 1.88 10.14 -15.03
C LYS A 71 0.80 10.21 -16.10
N GLY A 72 -0.37 10.77 -15.79
CA GLY A 72 -1.47 10.90 -16.74
C GLY A 72 -2.47 9.75 -16.72
N GLN A 73 -2.51 8.92 -15.66
CA GLN A 73 -3.63 8.01 -15.45
C GLN A 73 -4.85 8.83 -14.98
N ASP A 74 -5.68 9.25 -15.92
CA ASP A 74 -6.84 10.12 -15.71
C ASP A 74 -8.16 9.36 -15.53
N TRP A 75 -8.14 8.04 -15.69
CA TRP A 75 -9.32 7.18 -15.55
C TRP A 75 -9.75 6.91 -14.10
N TYR A 76 -8.98 7.33 -13.09
CA TYR A 76 -9.38 7.26 -11.68
C TYR A 76 -8.98 8.49 -10.87
N LYS A 77 -9.63 8.63 -9.70
CA LYS A 77 -9.32 9.65 -8.70
C LYS A 77 -9.24 9.02 -7.32
N ILE A 78 -8.44 9.64 -6.44
CA ILE A 78 -8.39 9.29 -5.03
C ILE A 78 -9.69 9.79 -4.37
N VAL A 79 -10.37 8.92 -3.63
CA VAL A 79 -11.65 9.24 -2.98
C VAL A 79 -11.61 9.14 -1.46
N GLY A 80 -10.48 8.73 -0.89
CA GLY A 80 -10.41 8.44 0.53
C GLY A 80 -9.16 7.69 0.96
N THR A 81 -9.01 7.55 2.28
CA THR A 81 -7.96 6.77 2.94
C THR A 81 -8.54 5.48 3.51
N TYR A 82 -7.88 4.34 3.27
CA TYR A 82 -8.28 3.05 3.85
C TYR A 82 -7.49 2.76 5.13
N VAL A 83 -6.17 2.71 5.03
CA VAL A 83 -5.24 2.47 6.15
C VAL A 83 -4.37 3.69 6.28
N ASP A 84 -4.56 4.46 7.36
CA ASP A 84 -3.79 5.66 7.67
C ASP A 84 -2.48 5.35 8.42
N ALA A 85 -2.35 4.14 8.98
CA ALA A 85 -1.06 3.66 9.45
C ALA A 85 -0.06 3.56 8.28
N PRO A 86 1.14 4.13 8.41
CA PRO A 86 2.20 3.91 7.44
C PRO A 86 2.59 2.44 7.32
N LEU A 87 2.84 1.98 6.09
CA LEU A 87 3.27 0.61 5.86
C LEU A 87 4.70 0.42 6.40
N CYS A 88 4.90 -0.56 7.28
CA CYS A 88 6.23 -0.86 7.83
C CYS A 88 7.00 -1.79 6.88
N TRP A 89 8.09 -1.27 6.30
CA TRP A 89 8.97 -2.02 5.41
C TRP A 89 10.18 -2.54 6.19
N ALA A 90 10.43 -3.84 6.11
CA ALA A 90 11.64 -4.45 6.64
C ALA A 90 12.79 -4.31 5.63
N LEU A 91 13.95 -3.83 6.11
CA LEU A 91 15.19 -3.90 5.36
C LEU A 91 15.84 -5.26 5.64
N SER A 92 16.10 -6.00 4.57
CA SER A 92 16.59 -7.38 4.66
C SER A 92 17.87 -7.56 3.84
N ALA A 93 18.87 -8.17 4.45
CA ALA A 93 20.13 -8.54 3.81
C ALA A 93 20.30 -10.07 3.80
N GLY A 94 21.26 -10.57 3.03
CA GLY A 94 21.59 -11.99 3.00
C GLY A 94 22.01 -12.51 4.38
N LYS A 95 21.76 -13.79 4.65
CA LYS A 95 22.08 -14.44 5.94
C LYS A 95 23.54 -14.22 6.38
N LYS A 96 24.46 -14.26 5.41
CA LYS A 96 25.91 -14.10 5.60
C LYS A 96 26.41 -12.69 5.22
N SER A 97 25.51 -11.72 5.09
CA SER A 97 25.87 -10.34 4.76
C SER A 97 26.61 -9.67 5.91
N GLU A 98 27.59 -8.86 5.56
CA GLU A 98 28.33 -8.00 6.49
C GLU A 98 27.50 -6.78 6.92
N HIS A 99 26.46 -6.42 6.17
CA HIS A 99 25.50 -5.39 6.59
C HIS A 99 24.71 -5.85 7.82
N ASP A 100 24.82 -5.12 8.92
CA ASP A 100 24.17 -5.42 10.20
C ASP A 100 23.23 -4.31 10.69
N SER A 101 23.24 -3.17 10.01
CA SER A 101 22.50 -1.97 10.38
C SER A 101 22.20 -1.14 9.14
N ILE A 102 21.20 -0.26 9.24
CA ILE A 102 20.79 0.64 8.14
C ILE A 102 21.99 1.47 7.66
N GLU A 103 22.79 1.96 8.59
CA GLU A 103 23.91 2.86 8.35
C GLU A 103 24.97 2.26 7.40
N THR A 104 25.13 0.93 7.42
CA THR A 104 26.04 0.22 6.53
C THR A 104 25.56 0.18 5.07
N LEU A 105 24.30 0.54 4.78
CA LEU A 105 23.73 0.48 3.44
C LEU A 105 24.08 1.67 2.55
N ARG A 106 24.69 2.73 3.08
CA ARG A 106 24.99 3.92 2.28
C ARG A 106 25.85 3.54 1.07
N ASN A 107 25.42 3.91 -0.13
CA ASN A 107 26.07 3.57 -1.41
C ASN A 107 26.11 2.05 -1.72
N SER A 108 25.22 1.25 -1.15
CA SER A 108 25.10 -0.18 -1.47
C SER A 108 24.12 -0.46 -2.62
N ASN A 109 24.02 -1.73 -3.03
CA ASN A 109 23.11 -2.20 -4.07
C ASN A 109 21.75 -2.61 -3.47
N CYS A 110 20.68 -1.91 -3.86
CA CYS A 110 19.32 -2.23 -3.48
C CYS A 110 18.64 -3.10 -4.55
N ALA A 111 18.14 -4.26 -4.13
CA ALA A 111 17.23 -5.08 -4.94
C ALA A 111 15.82 -4.46 -4.96
N ILE A 112 15.28 -4.26 -6.15
CA ILE A 112 13.93 -3.70 -6.37
C ILE A 112 13.15 -4.59 -7.32
N SER A 113 11.82 -4.60 -7.25
CA SER A 113 11.03 -5.41 -8.17
C SER A 113 10.99 -4.84 -9.59
N ARG A 114 10.85 -3.52 -9.70
CA ARG A 114 10.92 -2.74 -10.95
C ARG A 114 11.13 -1.25 -10.61
N TYR A 115 11.55 -0.45 -11.59
CA TYR A 115 11.55 1.00 -11.41
C TYR A 115 10.13 1.52 -11.12
N GLY A 116 10.02 2.39 -10.12
CA GLY A 116 8.75 2.93 -9.63
C GLY A 116 7.90 1.96 -8.79
N SER A 117 8.41 0.78 -8.40
CA SER A 117 7.76 -0.05 -7.38
C SER A 117 7.86 0.57 -5.99
N GLY A 118 7.08 0.05 -5.03
CA GLY A 118 7.24 0.40 -3.61
C GLY A 118 8.68 0.20 -3.12
N SER A 119 9.33 -0.93 -3.47
CA SER A 119 10.74 -1.16 -3.09
C SER A 119 11.73 -0.15 -3.69
N HIS A 120 11.46 0.39 -4.88
CA HIS A 120 12.23 1.50 -5.44
C HIS A 120 11.98 2.82 -4.70
N ILE A 121 10.70 3.17 -4.49
CA ILE A 121 10.32 4.42 -3.83
C ILE A 121 10.80 4.44 -2.38
N MET A 122 10.69 3.32 -1.65
CA MET A 122 11.17 3.21 -0.27
C MET A 122 12.68 3.37 -0.14
N ALA A 123 13.46 3.04 -1.19
CA ALA A 123 14.89 3.33 -1.19
C ALA A 123 15.15 4.84 -1.18
N TYR A 124 14.40 5.62 -1.95
CA TYR A 124 14.49 7.07 -1.88
C TYR A 124 13.98 7.64 -0.57
N VAL A 125 12.90 7.08 0.01
CA VAL A 125 12.43 7.46 1.36
C VAL A 125 13.53 7.22 2.39
N LEU A 126 14.19 6.05 2.35
CA LEU A 126 15.30 5.71 3.23
C LEU A 126 16.44 6.70 3.11
N ALA A 127 16.86 7.00 1.88
CA ALA A 127 17.92 7.96 1.64
C ALA A 127 17.55 9.38 2.11
N ASP A 128 16.30 9.83 1.91
CA ASP A 128 15.83 11.15 2.35
C ASP A 128 15.85 11.25 3.89
N GLN A 129 15.27 10.26 4.59
CA GLN A 129 15.24 10.21 6.06
C GLN A 129 16.65 10.18 6.66
N ARG A 130 17.61 9.56 5.97
CA ARG A 130 19.02 9.49 6.40
C ARG A 130 19.90 10.61 5.85
N LYS A 131 19.32 11.56 5.10
CA LYS A 131 20.05 12.68 4.47
C LYS A 131 21.17 12.21 3.54
N TRP A 132 20.93 11.14 2.79
CA TRP A 132 21.84 10.56 1.80
C TRP A 132 21.55 11.00 0.37
N LEU A 133 20.43 11.69 0.12
CA LEU A 133 20.15 12.23 -1.20
C LEU A 133 21.19 13.30 -1.56
N GLU A 134 21.81 13.13 -2.72
CA GLU A 134 22.72 14.10 -3.33
C GLU A 134 22.13 14.54 -4.66
N LYS A 135 22.33 15.81 -5.02
CA LYS A 135 21.84 16.35 -6.29
C LYS A 135 22.44 15.57 -7.46
N ASP A 136 21.61 15.21 -8.43
CA ASP A 136 21.98 14.55 -9.68
C ASP A 136 22.64 13.16 -9.49
N LYS A 137 22.44 12.51 -8.34
CA LYS A 137 22.93 11.16 -8.05
C LYS A 137 21.82 10.28 -7.49
N LYS A 138 21.83 9.01 -7.92
CA LYS A 138 20.99 7.98 -7.30
C LYS A 138 21.54 7.64 -5.91
N PRO A 139 20.68 7.43 -4.89
CA PRO A 139 21.14 7.12 -3.55
C PRO A 139 21.70 5.69 -3.39
N PHE A 140 21.30 4.79 -4.28
CA PHE A 140 21.72 3.40 -4.34
C PHE A 140 21.88 2.97 -5.79
N GLU A 141 22.70 1.95 -6.00
CA GLU A 141 22.67 1.18 -7.24
C GLU A 141 21.49 0.21 -7.18
N PHE A 142 20.74 0.07 -8.28
CA PHE A 142 19.49 -0.71 -8.29
C PHE A 142 19.61 -1.98 -9.13
N ASN A 143 19.31 -3.12 -8.51
CA ASN A 143 19.21 -4.41 -9.17
C ASN A 143 17.73 -4.81 -9.33
N VAL A 144 17.26 -4.92 -10.57
CA VAL A 144 15.84 -5.17 -10.89
C VAL A 144 15.55 -6.67 -10.91
N LEU A 145 14.74 -7.11 -9.95
CA LEU A 145 14.41 -8.51 -9.67
C LEU A 145 12.90 -8.64 -9.47
N ASN A 146 12.19 -8.92 -10.57
CA ASN A 146 10.73 -8.92 -10.74
C ASN A 146 9.86 -9.35 -9.53
N ASN A 147 10.31 -10.30 -8.71
CA ASN A 147 9.53 -10.89 -7.62
C ASN A 147 10.30 -11.03 -6.32
N PHE A 148 9.54 -11.21 -5.23
CA PHE A 148 10.05 -11.29 -3.86
C PHE A 148 11.08 -12.41 -3.66
N LYS A 149 10.86 -13.60 -4.24
CA LYS A 149 11.82 -14.71 -4.14
C LYS A 149 13.17 -14.34 -4.76
N ALA A 150 13.16 -13.76 -5.96
CA ALA A 150 14.39 -13.36 -6.64
C ALA A 150 15.21 -12.34 -5.84
N MET A 151 14.55 -11.41 -5.13
CA MET A 151 15.23 -10.47 -4.23
C MET A 151 15.88 -11.16 -3.02
N ARG A 152 15.21 -12.15 -2.41
CA ARG A 152 15.79 -12.96 -1.32
C ARG A 152 16.98 -13.82 -1.78
N ASP A 153 16.87 -14.43 -2.96
CA ASP A 153 17.97 -15.20 -3.55
C ASP A 153 19.18 -14.28 -3.82
N ALA A 154 18.95 -13.10 -4.42
CA ALA A 154 20.02 -12.17 -4.80
C ALA A 154 20.85 -11.65 -3.62
N VAL A 155 20.22 -11.36 -2.47
CA VAL A 155 20.97 -10.91 -1.29
C VAL A 155 21.80 -12.02 -0.66
N ASN A 156 21.36 -13.28 -0.78
CA ASN A 156 22.12 -14.44 -0.32
C ASN A 156 23.27 -14.80 -1.28
N GLU A 157 23.09 -14.54 -2.58
CA GLU A 157 24.11 -14.71 -3.62
C GLU A 157 25.06 -13.52 -3.76
N LYS A 158 24.90 -12.46 -2.94
CA LYS A 158 25.67 -11.21 -3.00
C LYS A 158 25.56 -10.47 -4.35
N LYS A 159 24.46 -10.66 -5.07
CA LYS A 159 24.11 -9.88 -6.28
C LYS A 159 23.42 -8.55 -5.93
N SER A 160 22.92 -8.44 -4.71
CA SER A 160 22.42 -7.21 -4.09
C SER A 160 22.80 -7.24 -2.62
N ASP A 161 22.88 -6.07 -1.99
CA ASP A 161 23.27 -5.95 -0.59
C ASP A 161 22.05 -6.04 0.34
N TYR A 162 20.93 -5.47 -0.09
CA TYR A 162 19.66 -5.53 0.64
C TYR A 162 18.44 -5.41 -0.29
N PHE A 163 17.26 -5.71 0.23
CA PHE A 163 15.97 -5.34 -0.36
C PHE A 163 15.02 -4.84 0.74
N MET A 164 13.93 -4.20 0.32
CA MET A 164 12.83 -3.79 1.20
C MET A 164 11.53 -4.46 0.78
N TRP A 165 10.80 -4.98 1.76
CA TRP A 165 9.47 -5.55 1.57
C TRP A 165 8.62 -5.37 2.83
N GLU A 166 7.31 -5.62 2.74
CA GLU A 166 6.40 -5.53 3.89
C GLU A 166 6.88 -6.46 5.03
N THR A 167 6.85 -5.95 6.25
CA THR A 167 7.45 -6.57 7.45
C THR A 167 6.90 -7.96 7.75
N PHE A 168 5.59 -8.10 7.84
CA PHE A 168 4.95 -9.36 8.24
C PHE A 168 5.06 -10.42 7.15
N THR A 169 5.02 -10.01 5.88
CA THR A 169 5.28 -10.86 4.71
C THR A 169 6.72 -11.39 4.70
N THR A 170 7.67 -10.61 5.22
CA THR A 170 9.09 -10.99 5.26
C THR A 170 9.45 -11.78 6.52
N LYS A 171 8.69 -11.62 7.60
CA LYS A 171 8.97 -12.20 8.91
C LYS A 171 9.24 -13.72 8.89
N PRO A 172 8.49 -14.58 8.16
CA PRO A 172 8.80 -16.02 8.10
C PRO A 172 10.23 -16.33 7.60
N TYR A 173 10.77 -15.46 6.74
CA TYR A 173 12.12 -15.59 6.18
C TYR A 173 13.21 -15.04 7.12
N HIS A 174 12.84 -14.15 8.04
CA HIS A 174 13.68 -13.74 9.17
C HIS A 174 13.74 -14.84 10.22
N ASP A 175 12.59 -15.41 10.58
CA ASP A 175 12.46 -16.44 11.63
C ASP A 175 13.18 -17.74 11.24
N SER A 176 13.09 -18.14 9.98
CA SER A 176 13.85 -19.28 9.44
C SER A 176 15.34 -18.99 9.25
N GLY A 177 15.75 -17.71 9.34
CA GLY A 177 17.10 -17.26 9.06
C GLY A 177 17.53 -17.46 7.60
N GLU A 178 16.58 -17.44 6.66
CA GLU A 178 16.86 -17.39 5.20
C GLU A 178 17.47 -16.04 4.83
N VAL A 179 16.94 -14.96 5.39
CA VAL A 179 17.48 -13.59 5.27
C VAL A 179 17.54 -12.96 6.66
N LYS A 180 18.40 -11.95 6.81
CA LYS A 180 18.60 -11.23 8.07
C LYS A 180 17.90 -9.89 8.02
N ARG A 181 17.09 -9.56 9.03
CA ARG A 181 16.54 -8.21 9.21
C ARG A 181 17.64 -7.28 9.72
N ILE A 182 17.83 -6.14 9.06
CA ILE A 182 18.86 -5.14 9.43
C ILE A 182 18.26 -3.79 9.82
N GLY A 183 16.94 -3.65 9.69
CA GLY A 183 16.23 -2.45 10.08
C GLY A 183 14.80 -2.44 9.58
N GLN A 184 14.14 -1.30 9.75
CA GLN A 184 12.84 -1.03 9.19
C GLN A 184 12.71 0.45 8.80
N ILE A 185 11.75 0.74 7.95
CA ILE A 185 11.37 2.10 7.57
C ILE A 185 9.85 2.19 7.41
N THR A 186 9.31 3.34 7.78
CA THR A 186 7.93 3.72 7.47
C THR A 186 7.95 4.98 6.60
N PRO A 187 7.19 5.01 5.51
CA PRO A 187 7.00 6.24 4.75
C PRO A 187 6.12 7.23 5.54
N PRO A 188 6.26 8.54 5.31
CA PRO A 188 5.48 9.56 6.02
C PRO A 188 4.06 9.76 5.42
N TRP A 189 3.41 8.69 4.97
CA TRP A 189 2.06 8.73 4.40
C TRP A 189 1.24 7.47 4.74
N PRO A 190 -0.11 7.55 4.65
CA PRO A 190 -1.00 6.40 4.77
C PRO A 190 -0.57 5.22 3.89
N ALA A 191 -0.70 3.99 4.36
CA ALA A 191 -0.35 2.82 3.55
C ALA A 191 -1.26 2.69 2.31
N PHE A 192 -2.58 2.78 2.49
CA PHE A 192 -3.55 2.45 1.45
C PHE A 192 -4.61 3.54 1.28
N LEU A 193 -4.89 3.91 0.04
CA LEU A 193 -5.98 4.81 -0.35
C LEU A 193 -7.03 4.07 -1.17
N PHE A 194 -8.22 4.67 -1.21
CA PHE A 194 -9.27 4.32 -2.15
C PHE A 194 -9.10 5.12 -3.45
N ALA A 195 -9.13 4.43 -4.59
CA ALA A 195 -9.18 5.05 -5.91
C ALA A 195 -10.38 4.54 -6.70
N ALA A 196 -11.25 5.44 -7.15
CA ALA A 196 -12.46 5.10 -7.90
C ALA A 196 -12.29 5.46 -9.37
N HIS A 197 -12.82 4.61 -10.26
CA HIS A 197 -12.89 4.91 -11.68
C HIS A 197 -13.80 6.13 -11.92
N THR A 198 -13.45 6.97 -12.89
CA THR A 198 -14.18 8.20 -13.22
C THR A 198 -15.63 7.94 -13.64
N ASP A 199 -15.93 6.84 -14.33
CA ASP A 199 -17.31 6.44 -14.65
C ASP A 199 -18.16 6.19 -13.38
N LEU A 200 -17.57 5.64 -12.30
CA LEU A 200 -18.27 5.45 -11.03
C LEU A 200 -18.56 6.82 -10.36
N LEU A 201 -17.66 7.77 -10.53
CA LEU A 201 -17.75 9.13 -9.99
C LEU A 201 -18.73 10.03 -10.75
N ALA A 202 -19.05 9.70 -12.00
CA ALA A 202 -20.02 10.43 -12.80
C ALA A 202 -21.46 10.20 -12.32
N ASP A 203 -21.86 8.94 -12.11
CA ASP A 203 -23.28 8.59 -11.96
C ASP A 203 -23.62 7.86 -10.66
N LYS A 204 -22.62 7.41 -9.89
CA LYS A 204 -22.80 6.45 -8.78
C LYS A 204 -22.16 6.90 -7.46
N VAL A 205 -21.99 8.21 -7.28
CA VAL A 205 -21.41 8.82 -6.07
C VAL A 205 -22.15 8.39 -4.81
N LYS A 206 -23.50 8.32 -4.85
CA LYS A 206 -24.31 7.91 -3.70
C LYS A 206 -24.06 6.45 -3.34
N GLU A 207 -24.08 5.56 -4.33
CA GLU A 207 -23.79 4.14 -4.14
C GLU A 207 -22.37 3.92 -3.61
N LEU A 208 -21.37 4.63 -4.15
CA LEU A 208 -19.99 4.56 -3.66
C LEU A 208 -19.88 5.05 -2.20
N LYS A 209 -20.55 6.15 -1.83
CA LYS A 209 -20.59 6.61 -0.42
C LYS A 209 -21.18 5.55 0.51
N ASN A 210 -22.25 4.88 0.10
CA ASN A 210 -22.84 3.78 0.90
C ASN A 210 -21.86 2.61 1.06
N VAL A 211 -21.17 2.22 -0.02
CA VAL A 211 -20.15 1.15 0.03
C VAL A 211 -18.97 1.54 0.93
N LEU A 212 -18.43 2.76 0.81
CA LEU A 212 -17.37 3.26 1.70
C LEU A 212 -17.82 3.29 3.17
N GLY A 213 -19.08 3.62 3.43
CA GLY A 213 -19.68 3.55 4.77
C GLY A 213 -19.78 2.12 5.32
N ALA A 214 -20.13 1.14 4.48
CA ALA A 214 -20.11 -0.27 4.87
C ALA A 214 -18.68 -0.76 5.19
N ILE A 215 -17.69 -0.34 4.39
CA ILE A 215 -16.28 -0.64 4.67
C ILE A 215 -15.82 0.03 5.96
N GLN A 216 -16.23 1.29 6.23
CA GLN A 216 -15.93 1.99 7.48
C GLN A 216 -16.49 1.24 8.69
N ARG A 217 -17.74 0.79 8.63
CA ARG A 217 -18.34 0.00 9.70
C ARG A 217 -17.52 -1.26 9.98
N ALA A 218 -17.08 -1.96 8.94
CA ALA A 218 -16.28 -3.16 9.09
C ALA A 218 -14.87 -2.88 9.62
N THR A 219 -14.19 -1.81 9.20
CA THR A 219 -12.87 -1.45 9.75
C THR A 219 -12.95 -1.02 11.20
N THR A 220 -14.00 -0.27 11.58
CA THR A 220 -14.27 0.08 12.99
C THR A 220 -14.48 -1.17 13.83
N GLN A 221 -15.40 -2.07 13.41
CA GLN A 221 -15.62 -3.34 14.11
C GLN A 221 -14.31 -4.14 14.24
N PHE A 222 -13.56 -4.24 13.14
CA PHE A 222 -12.32 -5.01 13.09
C PHE A 222 -11.29 -4.51 14.11
N MET A 223 -11.16 -3.19 14.27
CA MET A 223 -10.25 -2.60 15.25
C MET A 223 -10.79 -2.69 16.69
N GLU A 224 -12.10 -2.62 16.91
CA GLU A 224 -12.71 -2.82 18.24
C GLU A 224 -12.52 -4.26 18.74
N GLU A 225 -12.50 -5.23 17.83
CA GLU A 225 -12.35 -6.66 18.11
C GLU A 225 -10.90 -7.18 17.99
N LYS A 226 -9.91 -6.26 17.98
CA LYS A 226 -8.48 -6.56 17.73
C LYS A 226 -7.81 -7.51 18.71
N ASP A 227 -8.40 -7.73 19.89
CA ASP A 227 -7.91 -8.66 20.92
C ASP A 227 -8.73 -9.97 20.96
N GLY A 228 -9.63 -10.17 19.99
CA GLY A 228 -10.58 -11.29 19.96
C GLY A 228 -10.92 -11.77 18.54
N ALA A 229 -12.18 -11.57 18.11
CA ALA A 229 -12.72 -12.16 16.88
C ALA A 229 -11.93 -11.77 15.61
N SER A 230 -11.40 -10.55 15.56
CA SER A 230 -10.59 -10.08 14.42
C SER A 230 -9.29 -10.87 14.26
N VAL A 231 -8.64 -11.27 15.38
CA VAL A 231 -7.43 -12.10 15.35
C VAL A 231 -7.74 -13.45 14.73
N GLU A 232 -8.78 -14.11 15.22
CA GLU A 232 -9.19 -15.43 14.73
C GLU A 232 -9.59 -15.35 13.25
N LYS A 233 -10.23 -14.26 12.81
CA LYS A 233 -10.59 -14.05 11.41
C LYS A 233 -9.38 -13.89 10.49
N VAL A 234 -8.34 -13.18 10.92
CA VAL A 234 -7.07 -13.06 10.16
C VAL A 234 -6.40 -14.43 10.03
N ILE A 235 -6.35 -15.20 11.13
CA ILE A 235 -5.77 -16.56 11.15
C ILE A 235 -6.55 -17.49 10.21
N GLU A 236 -7.89 -17.44 10.24
CA GLU A 236 -8.76 -18.25 9.37
C GLU A 236 -8.47 -18.01 7.88
N ILE A 237 -8.29 -16.74 7.49
CA ILE A 237 -8.15 -16.35 6.08
C ILE A 237 -6.72 -16.55 5.57
N LEU A 238 -5.72 -16.23 6.39
CA LEU A 238 -4.31 -16.09 5.95
C LEU A 238 -3.37 -17.11 6.57
N GLY A 239 -3.78 -17.80 7.64
CA GLY A 239 -2.96 -18.81 8.31
C GLY A 239 -1.76 -18.28 9.07
N TYR A 240 -1.72 -16.97 9.39
CA TYR A 240 -0.63 -16.39 10.17
C TYR A 240 -0.62 -16.90 11.62
N PRO A 241 0.56 -17.01 12.26
CA PRO A 241 0.64 -17.29 13.70
C PRO A 241 -0.09 -16.22 14.51
N LYS A 242 -0.80 -16.64 15.57
CA LYS A 242 -1.57 -15.73 16.42
C LYS A 242 -0.73 -14.58 16.98
N GLU A 243 0.48 -14.89 17.42
CA GLU A 243 1.44 -13.92 17.96
C GLU A 243 1.78 -12.83 16.93
N ASP A 244 1.99 -13.21 15.67
CA ASP A 244 2.31 -12.28 14.59
C ASP A 244 1.11 -11.39 14.24
N VAL A 245 -0.10 -11.96 14.26
CA VAL A 245 -1.35 -11.20 14.06
C VAL A 245 -1.54 -10.19 15.21
N SER A 246 -1.33 -10.60 16.45
CA SER A 246 -1.40 -9.71 17.61
C SER A 246 -0.38 -8.57 17.52
N SER A 247 0.88 -8.86 17.17
CA SER A 247 1.89 -7.81 16.93
C SER A 247 1.53 -6.88 15.77
N TRP A 248 0.88 -7.38 14.72
CA TRP A 248 0.40 -6.54 13.63
C TRP A 248 -0.68 -5.56 14.10
N PHE A 249 -1.62 -6.00 14.94
CA PHE A 249 -2.67 -5.14 15.51
C PHE A 249 -2.15 -3.99 16.37
N GLU A 250 -0.92 -4.09 16.90
CA GLU A 250 -0.27 -2.98 17.62
C GLU A 250 0.21 -1.87 16.68
N THR A 251 0.34 -2.17 15.38
CA THR A 251 0.94 -1.27 14.38
C THR A 251 -0.06 -0.73 13.38
N VAL A 252 -1.15 -1.45 13.13
CA VAL A 252 -2.16 -1.06 12.14
C VAL A 252 -3.24 -0.18 12.77
N HIS A 253 -3.65 0.82 12.01
CA HIS A 253 -4.88 1.55 12.23
C HIS A 253 -5.50 1.89 10.86
N TYR A 254 -6.82 1.78 10.78
CA TYR A 254 -7.60 2.17 9.61
C TYR A 254 -8.10 3.60 9.81
N ALA A 255 -8.31 4.31 8.69
CA ALA A 255 -8.68 5.71 8.78
C ALA A 255 -10.01 5.86 9.55
N PRO A 256 -10.09 6.77 10.54
CA PRO A 256 -11.31 6.97 11.33
C PRO A 256 -12.47 7.48 10.47
N LYS A 257 -12.14 8.14 9.35
CA LYS A 257 -13.08 8.57 8.31
C LYS A 257 -12.51 8.26 6.94
N HIS A 258 -13.04 7.23 6.30
CA HIS A 258 -12.53 6.74 5.01
C HIS A 258 -12.59 7.76 3.88
N HIS A 259 -13.48 8.76 3.95
CA HIS A 259 -13.56 9.82 2.93
C HIS A 259 -12.51 10.92 3.12
N GLN A 260 -11.77 10.94 4.23
CA GLN A 260 -10.75 11.95 4.46
C GLN A 260 -9.42 11.56 3.78
N VAL A 261 -8.71 12.57 3.26
CA VAL A 261 -7.40 12.43 2.63
C VAL A 261 -6.50 13.54 3.16
N SER A 262 -5.33 13.19 3.70
CA SER A 262 -4.37 14.19 4.19
C SER A 262 -3.68 14.89 3.01
N ARG A 263 -3.82 16.22 2.95
CA ARG A 263 -3.12 17.10 2.01
C ARG A 263 -1.61 16.93 2.15
N ASN A 264 -1.11 17.05 3.38
CA ASN A 264 0.31 16.94 3.67
C ASN A 264 0.86 15.58 3.23
N ALA A 265 0.12 14.49 3.44
CA ALA A 265 0.55 13.17 2.96
C ALA A 265 0.70 13.13 1.43
N ILE A 266 -0.27 13.66 0.67
CA ILE A 266 -0.19 13.71 -0.80
C ILE A 266 0.98 14.58 -1.27
N GLU A 267 1.19 15.74 -0.66
CA GLU A 267 2.29 16.66 -1.00
C GLU A 267 3.66 16.03 -0.72
N VAL A 268 3.82 15.37 0.42
CA VAL A 268 5.05 14.65 0.76
C VAL A 268 5.27 13.48 -0.20
N THR A 269 4.23 12.71 -0.53
CA THR A 269 4.33 11.64 -1.53
C THR A 269 4.77 12.19 -2.90
N LEU A 270 4.16 13.28 -3.39
CA LEU A 270 4.54 13.93 -4.66
C LEU A 270 6.01 14.38 -4.64
N SER A 271 6.43 15.04 -3.57
CA SER A 271 7.82 15.49 -3.39
C SER A 271 8.80 14.32 -3.42
N THR A 272 8.51 13.23 -2.71
CA THR A 272 9.37 12.04 -2.72
C THR A 272 9.40 11.36 -4.09
N LEU A 273 8.26 11.25 -4.77
CA LEU A 273 8.19 10.68 -6.12
C LEU A 273 8.99 11.49 -7.14
N LEU A 274 9.01 12.82 -7.02
CA LEU A 274 9.84 13.69 -7.84
C LEU A 274 11.33 13.45 -7.57
N LYS A 275 11.73 13.43 -6.28
CA LYS A 275 13.12 13.12 -5.88
C LYS A 275 13.59 11.74 -6.36
N ALA A 276 12.66 10.81 -6.56
CA ALA A 276 12.90 9.44 -7.02
C ALA A 276 12.90 9.28 -8.55
N ASP A 277 12.80 10.38 -9.32
CA ASP A 277 12.60 10.39 -10.77
C ASP A 277 11.44 9.49 -11.22
N VAL A 278 10.45 9.29 -10.35
CA VAL A 278 9.25 8.51 -10.66
C VAL A 278 8.26 9.39 -11.40
N ILE A 279 8.15 10.67 -11.05
CA ILE A 279 7.31 11.66 -11.74
C ILE A 279 8.16 12.85 -12.19
N ASN A 280 7.65 13.63 -13.15
CA ASN A 280 8.35 14.81 -13.69
C ASN A 280 7.54 16.08 -13.44
N GLU A 281 8.18 17.24 -13.60
CA GLU A 281 7.48 18.53 -13.64
C GLU A 281 6.61 18.68 -14.91
N PRO A 282 5.49 19.43 -14.85
CA PRO A 282 4.94 20.10 -13.66
C PRO A 282 4.27 19.11 -12.68
N ILE A 283 4.48 19.34 -11.39
CA ILE A 283 3.90 18.51 -10.33
C ILE A 283 2.41 18.85 -10.18
N LYS A 284 1.57 17.81 -10.11
CA LYS A 284 0.14 17.96 -9.80
C LYS A 284 -0.07 18.43 -8.36
N GLU A 285 -1.13 19.18 -8.10
CA GLU A 285 -1.52 19.55 -6.75
C GLU A 285 -2.51 18.53 -6.18
N PRO A 286 -2.67 18.39 -4.84
CA PRO A 286 -3.63 17.44 -4.24
C PRO A 286 -5.05 17.50 -4.83
N LYS A 287 -5.49 18.69 -5.26
CA LYS A 287 -6.78 18.91 -5.94
C LYS A 287 -6.90 18.23 -7.31
N ASP A 288 -5.79 17.98 -7.97
CA ASP A 288 -5.76 17.31 -9.27
C ASP A 288 -5.80 15.78 -9.12
N LEU A 289 -5.54 15.26 -7.91
CA LEU A 289 -5.52 13.82 -7.62
C LEU A 289 -6.82 13.32 -6.99
N CYS A 290 -7.50 14.17 -6.22
CA CYS A 290 -8.68 13.77 -5.46
C CYS A 290 -10.00 14.10 -6.19
N ASP A 291 -11.06 13.35 -5.91
CA ASP A 291 -12.43 13.71 -6.29
C ASP A 291 -13.18 14.27 -5.07
N PHE A 292 -13.55 15.55 -5.13
CA PHE A 292 -14.16 16.27 -4.01
C PHE A 292 -15.67 16.06 -3.86
N GLN A 293 -16.31 15.27 -4.73
CA GLN A 293 -17.69 14.85 -4.47
C GLN A 293 -17.73 13.85 -3.31
N ILE A 294 -16.60 13.18 -3.05
CA ILE A 294 -16.44 12.17 -2.00
C ILE A 294 -15.34 12.56 -1.02
N ALA A 295 -14.14 12.85 -1.50
CA ALA A 295 -12.98 13.10 -0.67
C ALA A 295 -13.06 14.46 0.04
N GLU A 296 -12.77 14.45 1.34
CA GLU A 296 -12.51 15.65 2.14
C GLU A 296 -11.00 15.77 2.34
N LEU A 297 -10.37 16.81 1.77
CA LEU A 297 -8.97 17.11 2.07
C LEU A 297 -8.87 17.72 3.47
N ILE A 298 -8.05 17.09 4.30
CA ILE A 298 -7.70 17.55 5.64
C ILE A 298 -6.21 17.94 5.67
N ASP A 299 -5.84 18.89 6.51
CA ASP A 299 -4.45 19.33 6.69
C ASP A 299 -3.70 18.45 7.70
#